data_AF-A0A821GZQ4-F1
#
_entry.id   AF-A0A821GZQ4-F1
#
_cell.length_a   1.000
_cell.length_b   1.000
_cell.length_c   1.000
_cell.angle_alpha   90.00
_cell.angle_beta   90.00
_cell.angle_gamma   90.00
#
_symmetry.space_group_name_H-M   'P 1'
#
loop_
_entity.id
_entity.type
_entity.pdbx_description
1 polymer ?
#
loop_
_entity_poly.entity_id
_entity_poly.type
_entity_poly.pdbx_seq_one_letter_code
_entity_poly.pdbx_strand_id
1 'polypeptide(L)'
;MSTWSIEVENERNQLIEKFNKLAQEISTYLNSKQYWVDFIDPSNGKPYYGPSTSDALFETDERFRNFGINIVDLGCCRVIQHLQHGTHVFVGCIFTSASKMDPHVQNLLKEFDVSN
;
A
#
# COMPACT_ATOMS: atom_id res chain seq x y z
N MET A 1 6.84 -11.05 -7.20
CA MET A 1 7.19 -11.35 -5.80
C MET A 1 6.82 -12.79 -5.36
N SER A 2 6.65 -13.76 -6.28
CA SER A 2 6.22 -15.13 -5.94
C SER A 2 7.36 -16.12 -5.66
N THR A 3 8.61 -15.69 -5.82
CA THR A 3 9.81 -16.52 -5.66
C THR A 3 10.75 -15.83 -4.68
N TRP A 4 11.35 -16.57 -3.75
CA TRP A 4 12.37 -16.02 -2.87
C TRP A 4 13.75 -16.05 -3.55
N SER A 5 14.39 -14.89 -3.64
CA SER A 5 15.81 -14.74 -3.98
C SER A 5 16.35 -13.48 -3.31
N ILE A 6 17.67 -13.40 -3.11
CA ILE A 6 18.33 -12.20 -2.57
C ILE A 6 18.06 -10.96 -3.43
N GLU A 7 17.95 -11.14 -4.75
CA GLU A 7 17.65 -10.07 -5.69
C GLU A 7 16.22 -9.55 -5.50
N VAL A 8 15.24 -10.46 -5.36
CA VAL A 8 13.84 -10.11 -5.11
C VAL A 8 13.68 -9.46 -3.73
N GLU A 9 14.42 -9.92 -2.72
CA GLU A 9 14.39 -9.31 -1.39
C GLU A 9 14.98 -7.89 -1.39
N ASN A 10 16.08 -7.67 -2.11
CA ASN A 10 16.66 -6.35 -2.30
C ASN A 10 15.71 -5.42 -3.05
N GLU A 11 15.09 -5.88 -4.13
CA GLU A 11 14.07 -5.13 -4.87
C GLU A 11 12.89 -4.77 -3.96
N ARG A 12 12.40 -5.73 -3.15
CA ARG A 12 11.32 -5.51 -2.20
C ARG A 12 11.68 -4.43 -1.19
N ASN A 13 12.88 -4.49 -0.60
CA ASN A 13 13.33 -3.49 0.36
C ASN A 13 13.43 -2.09 -0.25
N GLN A 14 13.91 -1.99 -1.51
CA GLN A 14 13.93 -0.71 -2.23
C GLN A 14 12.53 -0.16 -2.50
N LEU A 15 11.56 -1.03 -2.85
CA LEU A 15 10.17 -0.63 -3.05
C LEU A 15 9.51 -0.19 -1.74
N ILE A 16 9.79 -0.88 -0.63
CA ILE A 16 9.32 -0.50 0.72
C ILE A 16 9.84 0.90 1.07
N GLU A 17 11.13 1.16 0.88
CA GLU A 17 11.69 2.49 1.16
C GLU A 17 11.07 3.59 0.29
N LYS A 18 10.87 3.33 -1.00
CA LYS A 18 10.21 4.28 -1.91
C LYS A 18 8.77 4.56 -1.48
N PHE A 19 8.02 3.51 -1.16
CA PHE A 19 6.64 3.63 -0.67
C PHE A 19 6.58 4.42 0.63
N ASN A 20 7.44 4.11 1.60
CA ASN A 20 7.48 4.80 2.88
C ASN A 20 7.75 6.31 2.72
N LYS A 21 8.68 6.70 1.84
CA LYS A 21 8.95 8.12 1.54
C LYS A 21 7.73 8.81 0.95
N LEU A 22 7.13 8.20 -0.09
CA LEU A 22 5.95 8.73 -0.76
C LEU A 22 4.75 8.82 0.19
N ALA A 23 4.52 7.80 1.01
CA ALA A 23 3.43 7.78 1.98
C ALA A 23 3.62 8.85 3.07
N GLN A 24 4.85 9.10 3.52
CA GLN A 24 5.15 10.19 4.45
C GLN A 24 4.92 11.56 3.84
N GLU A 25 5.27 11.77 2.56
CA GLU A 25 4.99 13.02 1.84
C GLU A 25 3.48 13.28 1.73
N ILE A 26 2.71 12.28 1.30
CA ILE A 26 1.24 12.35 1.23
C ILE A 26 0.63 12.60 2.62
N SER A 27 1.10 11.89 3.64
CA SER A 27 0.63 12.04 5.02
C SER A 27 0.91 13.43 5.55
N THR A 28 2.09 13.98 5.28
CA THR A 28 2.46 15.35 5.68
C THR A 28 1.57 16.38 4.99
N TYR A 29 1.33 16.22 3.68
CA TYR A 29 0.45 17.10 2.92
C TYR A 29 -0.97 17.12 3.48
N LEU A 30 -1.59 15.94 3.67
CA LEU A 30 -2.96 15.84 4.16
C LEU A 30 -3.10 16.23 5.64
N ASN A 31 -2.11 15.90 6.47
CA ASN A 31 -2.09 16.33 7.87
C ASN A 31 -1.98 17.86 8.00
N SER A 32 -1.26 18.53 7.08
CA SER A 32 -1.25 20.00 7.01
C SER A 32 -2.63 20.62 6.72
N LYS A 33 -3.56 19.83 6.17
CA LYS A 33 -4.96 20.21 5.93
C LYS A 33 -5.90 19.77 7.06
N GLN A 34 -5.35 19.32 8.19
CA GLN A 34 -6.08 18.82 9.36
C GLN A 34 -6.90 17.54 9.09
N TYR A 35 -6.55 16.78 8.06
CA TYR A 35 -7.08 15.43 7.87
C TYR A 35 -6.25 14.42 8.64
N TRP A 36 -6.93 13.44 9.23
CA TRP A 36 -6.25 12.27 9.75
C TRP A 36 -5.73 11.45 8.58
N VAL A 37 -4.47 11.04 8.66
CA VAL A 37 -3.84 10.12 7.72
C VAL A 37 -2.95 9.16 8.47
N ASP A 38 -3.03 7.90 8.09
CA ASP A 38 -2.06 6.89 8.47
C ASP A 38 -1.85 5.92 7.31
N PHE A 39 -0.74 5.21 7.30
CA PHE A 39 -0.47 4.18 6.30
C PHE A 39 0.05 2.93 6.97
N ILE A 40 -0.08 1.81 6.27
CA ILE A 40 0.39 0.52 6.77
C ILE A 40 1.80 0.29 6.26
N ASP A 41 2.73 0.02 7.18
CA ASP A 41 4.09 -0.38 6.83
C ASP A 41 4.06 -1.78 6.20
N PRO A 42 4.41 -1.93 4.91
CA PRO A 42 4.32 -3.21 4.21
C PRO A 42 5.28 -4.27 4.78
N SER A 43 6.31 -3.86 5.53
CA SER A 43 7.28 -4.78 6.13
C SER A 43 6.71 -5.58 7.30
N ASN A 44 5.78 -5.00 8.07
CA ASN A 44 5.25 -5.58 9.30
C ASN A 44 3.71 -5.63 9.36
N GLY A 45 3.03 -4.99 8.40
CA GLY A 45 1.58 -4.94 8.29
C GLY A 45 0.90 -4.06 9.35
N LYS A 46 1.62 -3.17 10.02
CA LYS A 46 1.09 -2.33 11.11
C LYS A 46 0.96 -0.86 10.72
N PRO A 47 0.12 -0.09 11.43
CA PRO A 47 0.06 1.36 11.26
C PRO A 47 1.43 2.00 11.51
N TYR A 48 1.78 2.99 10.70
CA TYR A 48 3.06 3.69 10.80
C TYR A 48 3.05 4.74 11.91
N TYR A 49 1.97 5.52 12.03
CA TYR A 49 1.82 6.55 13.06
C TYR A 49 1.00 6.08 14.26
N GLY A 50 0.00 5.22 14.02
CA GLY A 50 -0.87 4.68 15.06
C GLY A 50 -0.16 3.72 16.03
N PRO A 51 -0.79 3.43 17.19
CA PRO A 51 -0.27 2.42 18.11
C PRO A 51 -0.30 1.03 17.46
N SER A 52 0.70 0.19 17.78
CA SER A 52 0.74 -1.19 17.32
C SER A 52 -0.50 -1.95 17.82
N THR A 53 -1.31 -2.43 16.88
CA THR A 53 -2.46 -3.32 17.13
C THR A 53 -2.04 -4.79 17.09
N SER A 54 -2.88 -5.68 17.62
CA SER A 54 -2.74 -7.13 17.39
C SER A 54 -3.03 -7.51 15.94
N ASP A 55 -3.88 -6.74 15.28
CA ASP A 55 -4.24 -6.94 13.88
C ASP A 55 -3.16 -6.35 12.97
N ALA A 56 -2.87 -7.09 11.89
CA ALA A 56 -1.97 -6.67 10.83
C ALA A 56 -2.69 -6.76 9.47
N LEU A 57 -2.35 -5.85 8.55
CA LEU A 57 -2.74 -5.88 7.15
C LEU A 57 -1.49 -6.14 6.31
N PHE A 58 -1.26 -7.40 5.96
CA PHE A 58 -0.15 -7.78 5.10
C PHE A 58 -0.47 -7.52 3.65
N GLU A 59 0.56 -7.33 2.82
CA GLU A 59 0.45 -7.14 1.37
C GLU A 59 -0.46 -8.18 0.68
N THR A 60 -0.44 -9.44 1.13
CA THR A 60 -1.18 -10.58 0.54
C THR A 60 -2.52 -10.88 1.22
N ASP A 61 -3.05 -9.94 2.00
CA ASP A 61 -4.28 -10.13 2.77
C ASP A 61 -5.54 -10.22 1.90
N GLU A 62 -6.38 -11.24 2.13
CA GLU A 62 -7.60 -11.52 1.35
C GLU A 62 -8.55 -10.33 1.24
N ARG A 63 -8.52 -9.39 2.19
CA ARG A 63 -9.32 -8.16 2.16
C ARG A 63 -9.07 -7.34 0.88
N PHE A 64 -7.92 -7.47 0.23
CA PHE A 64 -7.64 -6.81 -1.04
C PHE A 64 -8.49 -7.30 -2.22
N ARG A 65 -9.12 -8.47 -2.13
CA ARG A 65 -10.11 -8.93 -3.12
C ARG A 65 -11.25 -7.94 -3.26
N ASN A 66 -11.65 -7.29 -2.18
CA ASN A 66 -12.73 -6.30 -2.18
C ASN A 66 -12.31 -4.97 -2.83
N PHE A 67 -11.01 -4.76 -3.03
CA PHE A 67 -10.43 -3.58 -3.67
C PHE A 67 -10.02 -3.84 -5.13
N GLY A 68 -10.50 -4.94 -5.73
CA GLY A 68 -10.27 -5.27 -7.14
C GLY A 68 -8.95 -5.98 -7.42
N ILE A 69 -8.24 -6.42 -6.39
CA ILE A 69 -6.98 -7.15 -6.51
C ILE A 69 -7.25 -8.65 -6.42
N ASN A 70 -6.78 -9.44 -7.39
CA ASN A 70 -6.95 -10.89 -7.31
C ASN A 70 -5.92 -11.46 -6.33
N ILE A 71 -6.36 -12.31 -5.40
CA ILE A 71 -5.45 -13.01 -4.48
C ILE A 71 -5.58 -14.49 -4.73
N VAL A 72 -4.47 -15.13 -5.10
CA VAL A 72 -4.38 -16.57 -5.29
C VAL A 72 -3.85 -17.20 -4.01
N ASP A 73 -4.64 -18.09 -3.42
CA ASP A 73 -4.23 -18.85 -2.24
C ASP A 73 -3.52 -20.14 -2.69
N LEU A 74 -2.28 -20.33 -2.26
CA LEU A 74 -1.46 -21.51 -2.52
C LEU A 74 -1.37 -22.44 -1.29
N GLY A 75 -2.21 -22.22 -0.28
CA GLY A 75 -2.27 -22.99 0.97
C GLY A 75 -1.26 -22.48 2.01
N CYS A 76 0.05 -22.58 1.73
CA CYS A 76 1.08 -22.08 2.65
C CYS A 76 1.44 -20.60 2.45
N CYS A 77 1.09 -20.03 1.30
CA CYS A 77 1.35 -18.64 0.93
C CYS A 77 0.17 -18.09 0.12
N ARG A 78 -0.02 -16.77 0.16
CA ARG A 78 -0.96 -16.05 -0.70
C ARG A 78 -0.17 -15.18 -1.66
N VAL A 79 -0.65 -15.06 -2.90
CA VAL A 79 0.02 -14.29 -3.96
C VAL A 79 -0.94 -13.26 -4.51
N ILE A 80 -0.48 -12.01 -4.56
CA ILE A 80 -1.20 -10.90 -5.18
C ILE A 80 -1.05 -11.02 -6.69
N GLN A 81 -2.16 -10.91 -7.41
CA GLN A 81 -2.20 -10.84 -8.85
C GLN A 81 -3.01 -9.63 -9.30
N HIS A 82 -2.34 -8.68 -9.95
CA HIS A 82 -3.00 -7.59 -10.65
C HIS A 82 -3.39 -8.04 -12.06
N LEU A 83 -4.56 -7.63 -12.54
CA LEU A 83 -5.09 -8.04 -13.85
C LEU A 83 -4.16 -7.70 -15.02
N GLN A 84 -3.44 -6.57 -14.93
CA GLN A 84 -2.56 -6.07 -16.00
C GLN A 84 -1.07 -6.38 -15.77
N HIS A 85 -0.65 -6.56 -14.52
CA HIS A 85 0.78 -6.71 -14.15
C HIS A 85 1.13 -8.08 -13.56
N GLY A 86 0.18 -9.02 -13.53
CA GLY A 86 0.40 -10.36 -13.00
C GLY A 86 0.83 -10.34 -11.54
N THR A 87 1.86 -11.12 -11.20
CA THR A 87 2.40 -11.29 -9.84
C THR A 87 3.63 -10.40 -9.52
N HIS A 88 3.95 -9.46 -10.41
CA HIS A 88 5.05 -8.49 -10.26
C HIS A 88 4.51 -7.16 -9.73
N VAL A 89 3.79 -7.23 -8.60
CA VAL A 89 3.16 -6.06 -7.99
C VAL A 89 3.52 -5.94 -6.52
N PHE A 90 3.60 -4.69 -6.08
CA PHE A 90 3.79 -4.29 -4.69
C PHE A 90 2.56 -3.47 -4.28
N VAL A 91 1.93 -3.84 -3.17
CA VAL A 91 0.71 -3.20 -2.69
C VAL A 91 1.00 -2.53 -1.35
N GLY A 92 0.70 -1.24 -1.27
CA GLY A 92 0.74 -0.46 -0.04
C GLY A 92 -0.60 0.25 0.17
N CYS A 93 -0.91 0.58 1.42
CA CYS A 93 -2.19 1.20 1.77
C CYS A 93 -2.00 2.45 2.60
N ILE A 94 -2.67 3.52 2.17
CA ILE A 94 -2.77 4.79 2.87
C ILE A 94 -4.24 5.02 3.18
N PHE A 95 -4.53 5.35 4.43
CA PHE A 95 -5.87 5.61 4.95
C PHE A 95 -5.96 7.08 5.34
N THR A 96 -7.09 7.72 4.98
CA THR A 96 -7.35 9.12 5.34
C THR A 96 -8.81 9.32 5.71
N SER A 97 -9.08 10.30 6.58
CA SER A 97 -10.44 10.79 6.85
C SER A 97 -10.93 11.79 5.81
N ALA A 98 -10.08 12.23 4.87
CA ALA A 98 -10.45 13.15 3.81
C ALA A 98 -11.46 12.50 2.84
N SER A 99 -12.49 13.25 2.44
CA SER A 99 -13.46 12.77 1.47
C SER A 99 -12.84 12.69 0.08
N LYS A 100 -13.22 11.68 -0.71
CA LYS A 100 -12.84 11.58 -2.14
C LYS A 100 -13.24 12.80 -2.97
N MET A 101 -14.26 13.53 -2.52
CA MET A 101 -14.74 14.75 -3.20
C MET A 101 -13.94 15.99 -2.82
N ASP A 102 -13.02 15.89 -1.86
CA ASP A 102 -12.17 17.01 -1.46
C ASP A 102 -11.20 17.37 -2.61
N PRO A 103 -11.09 18.65 -3.02
CA PRO A 103 -10.18 19.09 -4.07
C PRO A 103 -8.71 18.71 -3.83
N HIS A 104 -8.25 18.67 -2.58
CA HIS A 104 -6.90 18.28 -2.21
C HIS A 104 -6.63 16.81 -2.51
N VAL A 105 -7.60 15.94 -2.19
CA VAL A 105 -7.51 14.50 -2.50
C VAL A 105 -7.62 14.27 -4.00
N GLN A 106 -8.51 14.97 -4.70
CA GLN A 106 -8.66 14.83 -6.14
C GLN A 106 -7.41 15.26 -6.92
N ASN A 107 -6.74 16.34 -6.49
CA ASN A 107 -5.49 16.76 -7.11
C ASN A 107 -4.38 15.73 -6.88
N LEU A 108 -4.31 15.18 -5.67
CA LEU A 108 -3.36 14.12 -5.32
C LEU A 108 -3.62 12.87 -6.18
N LEU A 109 -4.88 12.44 -6.30
CA LEU A 109 -5.25 11.34 -7.18
C LEU A 109 -4.84 11.60 -8.64
N LYS A 110 -5.11 12.78 -9.18
CA LYS A 110 -4.72 13.12 -10.57
C LYS A 110 -3.21 13.09 -10.81
N GLU A 111 -2.42 13.46 -9.81
CA GLU A 111 -0.95 13.43 -9.90
C GLU A 111 -0.41 11.98 -9.94
N PHE A 112 -1.06 11.06 -9.21
CA PHE A 112 -0.67 9.65 -9.16
C PHE A 112 -1.36 8.76 -10.20
N ASP A 113 -2.48 9.19 -10.79
CA ASP A 113 -3.23 8.48 -11.85
C ASP A 113 -2.53 8.58 -13.23
N VAL A 114 -1.34 9.19 -13.31
CA VAL A 114 -0.55 9.35 -14.55
C VAL A 114 0.19 8.06 -14.97
N SER A 115 0.00 6.95 -14.23
CA SER A 115 0.59 5.66 -14.59
C SER A 115 -0.43 4.75 -15.27
N ASN A 116 -0.75 5.03 -16.53
CA ASN A 116 -1.40 4.09 -17.45
C ASN A 116 -0.52 3.88 -18.68
#